data_AF-A0A3D1S4G7-F1
#
_entry.id   AF-A0A3D1S4G7-F1
#
_cell.length_a   1.000
_cell.length_b   1.000
_cell.length_c   1.000
_cell.angle_alpha   90.00
_cell.angle_beta   90.00
_cell.angle_gamma   90.00
#
_symmetry.space_group_name_H-M   'P 1'
#
loop_
_entity.id
_entity.type
_entity.pdbx_description
1 polymer ?
#
loop_
_entity_poly.entity_id
_entity_poly.type
_entity_poly.pdbx_seq_one_letter_code
_entity_poly.pdbx_strand_id
1 'polypeptide(L)'
;MNNAKRREILTRLRNENPHPKTELNYSSPFELLVAVTLSAQATDVGVNKATDKLFPVANTPEAIYALGVDGLKSYIKTIGLFNSKAENVHKACKMLIDLHGSAVPENREALEALPGVGRKTANVVLNTAFGWP
;
A
#
# COMPACT_ATOMS: atom_id res chain seq x y z
N MET A 1 3.07 -30.29 12.84
CA MET A 1 3.99 -29.22 13.29
C MET A 1 3.66 -28.86 14.72
N ASN A 2 4.57 -29.01 15.69
CA ASN A 2 4.31 -28.71 17.11
C ASN A 2 4.77 -27.29 17.50
N ASN A 3 4.48 -26.86 18.73
CA ASN A 3 4.81 -25.52 19.22
C ASN A 3 6.33 -25.26 19.22
N ALA A 4 7.13 -26.21 19.72
CA ALA A 4 8.59 -26.11 19.77
C ALA A 4 9.21 -25.86 18.38
N LYS A 5 8.76 -26.62 17.37
CA LYS A 5 9.26 -26.47 16.00
C LYS A 5 8.88 -25.12 15.37
N ARG A 6 7.68 -24.60 15.64
CA ARG A 6 7.28 -23.25 15.18
C ARG A 6 8.15 -22.16 15.80
N ARG A 7 8.41 -22.24 17.11
CA ARG A 7 9.28 -21.28 17.81
C ARG A 7 10.70 -21.31 17.27
N GLU A 8 11.25 -22.50 17.03
CA GLU A 8 12.60 -22.65 16.47
C GLU A 8 12.72 -22.02 15.07
N ILE A 9 11.71 -22.20 14.21
CA ILE A 9 11.67 -21.56 12.88
C ILE A 9 11.68 -20.03 13.03
N LEU A 10 10.80 -19.47 13.86
CA LEU A 10 10.71 -18.02 14.06
C LEU A 10 11.98 -17.43 14.68
N THR A 11 12.62 -18.14 15.61
CA THR A 11 13.91 -17.74 16.20
C THR A 11 14.99 -17.64 15.14
N ARG A 12 15.10 -18.62 14.24
CA ARG A 12 16.08 -18.59 13.15
C ARG A 12 15.82 -17.46 12.16
N LEU A 13 14.56 -17.27 11.76
CA LEU A 13 14.16 -16.16 10.88
C LEU A 13 14.51 -14.80 11.48
N ARG A 14 14.23 -14.60 12.77
CA ARG A 14 14.59 -13.37 13.50
C ARG A 14 16.10 -13.17 13.58
N ASN A 15 16.87 -14.22 13.83
CA ASN A 15 18.33 -14.09 13.93
C ASN A 15 18.97 -13.76 12.57
N GLU A 16 18.43 -14.30 11.48
CA GLU A 16 18.90 -14.03 10.11
C GLU A 16 18.52 -12.62 9.63
N ASN A 17 17.29 -12.17 9.91
CA ASN A 17 16.84 -10.83 9.60
C ASN A 17 16.09 -10.23 10.81
N PRO A 18 16.79 -9.49 11.69
CA PRO A 18 16.19 -8.93 12.91
C PRO A 18 15.11 -7.88 12.65
N HIS A 19 15.17 -7.20 11.50
CA HIS A 19 14.28 -6.09 11.15
C HIS A 19 13.82 -6.24 9.69
N PRO A 20 13.00 -7.27 9.39
CA PRO A 20 12.50 -7.46 8.03
C PRO A 20 11.60 -6.27 7.65
N LYS A 21 11.71 -5.83 6.41
CA LYS A 21 10.94 -4.70 5.86
C LYS A 21 10.27 -5.14 4.56
N THR A 22 9.22 -4.41 4.17
CA THR A 22 8.65 -4.56 2.83
C THR A 22 9.68 -4.22 1.75
N GLU A 23 9.55 -4.84 0.57
CA GLU A 23 10.35 -4.53 -0.62
C GLU A 23 9.74 -3.39 -1.46
N LEU A 24 8.56 -2.88 -1.08
CA LEU A 24 7.93 -1.74 -1.72
C LEU A 24 8.63 -0.44 -1.31
N ASN A 25 8.91 0.42 -2.28
CA ASN A 25 9.48 1.75 -2.04
C ASN A 25 8.38 2.70 -1.55
N TYR A 26 8.60 3.34 -0.40
CA TYR A 26 7.72 4.37 0.15
C TYR A 26 8.48 5.29 1.12
N SER A 27 7.99 6.52 1.27
CA SER A 27 8.49 7.52 2.21
C SER A 27 7.41 8.02 3.19
N SER A 28 6.15 7.62 2.99
CA SER A 28 5.02 7.98 3.85
C SER A 28 3.99 6.85 3.95
N PRO A 29 3.12 6.84 4.98
CA PRO A 29 2.00 5.89 5.06
C PRO A 29 1.08 5.93 3.83
N PHE A 30 0.91 7.11 3.21
CA PHE A 30 0.11 7.25 2.00
C PHE A 30 0.77 6.59 0.79
N GLU A 31 2.07 6.80 0.57
CA GLU A 31 2.81 6.12 -0.50
C GLU A 31 2.74 4.60 -0.33
N LEU A 32 2.88 4.11 0.91
CA LEU A 32 2.72 2.68 1.20
C LEU A 32 1.31 2.18 0.87
N LEU A 33 0.26 2.89 1.30
CA LEU A 33 -1.12 2.52 1.01
C LEU A 33 -1.36 2.38 -0.49
N VAL A 34 -0.89 3.33 -1.29
CA VAL A 34 -1.00 3.29 -2.75
C VAL A 34 -0.20 2.11 -3.30
N ALA A 35 1.06 1.93 -2.91
CA ALA A 35 1.91 0.85 -3.38
C ALA A 35 1.32 -0.54 -3.09
N VAL A 36 0.82 -0.78 -1.87
CA VAL A 36 0.19 -2.07 -1.49
C VAL A 36 -1.13 -2.27 -2.24
N THR A 37 -1.90 -1.21 -2.49
CA THR A 37 -3.13 -1.30 -3.29
C THR A 37 -2.80 -1.68 -4.75
N LEU A 38 -1.70 -1.16 -5.29
CA LEU A 38 -1.22 -1.49 -6.63
C LEU A 38 -0.59 -2.90 -6.73
N SER A 39 -0.15 -3.50 -5.63
CA SER A 39 0.56 -4.79 -5.64
C SER A 39 -0.34 -6.02 -5.82
N ALA A 40 -1.67 -5.86 -5.76
CA ALA A 40 -2.59 -6.97 -6.01
C ALA A 40 -2.35 -7.60 -7.40
N GLN A 41 -1.91 -8.86 -7.45
CA GLN A 41 -1.52 -9.56 -8.69
C GLN A 41 -0.43 -8.83 -9.50
N ALA A 42 0.51 -8.16 -8.82
CA ALA A 42 1.70 -7.57 -9.41
C ALA A 42 2.93 -7.95 -8.57
N THR A 43 4.11 -7.80 -9.15
CA THR A 43 5.38 -7.96 -8.41
C THR A 43 5.79 -6.64 -7.79
N ASP A 44 6.47 -6.68 -6.65
CA ASP A 44 6.96 -5.47 -5.97
C ASP A 44 7.90 -4.66 -6.89
N VAL A 45 8.73 -5.33 -7.69
CA VAL A 45 9.56 -4.68 -8.74
C VAL A 45 8.71 -3.92 -9.76
N GLY A 46 7.58 -4.48 -10.19
CA GLY A 46 6.67 -3.83 -11.13
C GLY A 46 5.98 -2.61 -10.52
N VAL A 47 5.60 -2.70 -9.24
CA VAL A 47 5.01 -1.59 -8.48
C VAL A 47 6.02 -0.48 -8.26
N ASN A 48 7.25 -0.81 -7.84
CA ASN A 48 8.32 0.16 -7.62
C ASN A 48 8.63 0.95 -8.90
N LYS A 49 8.75 0.28 -10.06
CA LYS A 49 8.96 0.97 -11.35
C LYS A 49 7.85 1.97 -11.73
N ALA A 50 6.61 1.71 -11.33
CA ALA A 50 5.50 2.62 -11.60
C ALA A 50 5.47 3.77 -10.58
N THR A 51 5.67 3.44 -9.30
CA THR A 51 5.63 4.42 -8.19
C THR A 51 6.83 5.37 -8.19
N ASP A 52 8.02 4.91 -8.61
CA ASP A 52 9.20 5.75 -8.83
C ASP A 52 8.94 6.88 -9.85
N LYS A 53 7.98 6.69 -10.77
CA LYS A 53 7.55 7.73 -11.73
C LYS A 53 6.36 8.55 -11.23
N LEU A 54 5.46 7.93 -10.47
CA LEU A 54 4.23 8.56 -9.98
C LEU A 54 4.50 9.48 -8.78
N PHE A 55 5.22 9.00 -7.76
CA PHE A 55 5.37 9.73 -6.50
C PHE A 55 6.13 11.06 -6.61
N PRO A 56 7.13 11.24 -7.51
CA PRO A 56 7.72 12.56 -7.72
C PRO A 56 6.75 13.64 -8.22
N VAL A 57 5.63 13.25 -8.83
CA VAL A 57 4.62 14.19 -9.36
C VAL A 57 3.33 14.20 -8.54
N ALA A 58 3.01 13.10 -7.87
CA ALA A 58 1.82 12.97 -7.03
C ALA A 58 2.00 11.90 -5.95
N ASN A 59 2.27 12.33 -4.73
CA ASN A 59 2.42 11.47 -3.55
C ASN A 59 1.58 11.93 -2.35
N THR A 60 0.50 12.68 -2.59
CA THR A 60 -0.52 13.00 -1.60
C THR A 60 -1.91 12.64 -2.13
N PRO A 61 -2.92 12.45 -1.25
CA PRO A 61 -4.30 12.23 -1.69
C PRO A 61 -4.78 13.28 -2.67
N GLU A 62 -4.51 14.56 -2.40
CA GLU A 62 -4.92 15.69 -3.23
C GLU A 62 -4.25 15.66 -4.60
N ALA A 63 -2.94 15.38 -4.64
CA ALA A 63 -2.20 15.35 -5.89
C ALA A 63 -2.66 14.18 -6.79
N ILE A 64 -2.85 12.99 -6.22
CA ILE A 64 -3.38 11.83 -6.97
C ILE A 64 -4.83 12.06 -7.39
N TYR A 65 -5.65 12.69 -6.55
CA TYR A 65 -7.02 13.03 -6.91
C TYR A 65 -7.05 14.07 -8.05
N ALA A 66 -6.20 15.10 -7.99
CA ALA A 66 -6.09 16.13 -9.02
C ALA A 66 -5.57 15.61 -10.36
N LEU A 67 -4.72 14.58 -10.37
CA LEU A 67 -4.32 13.87 -11.60
C LEU A 67 -5.53 13.27 -12.35
N GLY A 68 -6.60 12.95 -11.64
CA GLY A 68 -7.72 12.20 -12.17
C GLY A 68 -7.37 10.75 -12.49
N VAL A 69 -8.40 9.97 -12.83
CA VAL A 69 -8.25 8.55 -13.15
C VAL A 69 -7.34 8.34 -14.37
N ASP A 70 -7.54 9.10 -15.45
CA ASP A 70 -6.78 8.88 -16.69
C ASP A 70 -5.33 9.32 -16.57
N GLY A 71 -5.06 10.41 -15.82
CA GLY A 71 -3.71 10.80 -15.44
C GLY A 71 -3.02 9.68 -14.67
N LEU A 72 -3.67 9.13 -13.64
CA LEU A 72 -3.14 8.02 -12.84
C LEU A 72 -2.87 6.77 -13.70
N LYS A 73 -3.81 6.37 -14.57
CA LYS A 73 -3.63 5.24 -15.50
C LYS A 73 -2.35 5.36 -16.32
N SER A 74 -1.98 6.57 -16.76
CA SER A 74 -0.77 6.77 -17.57
C SER A 74 0.52 6.35 -16.84
N TYR A 75 0.57 6.50 -15.52
CA TYR A 75 1.70 6.11 -14.66
C TYR A 75 1.70 4.61 -14.32
N ILE A 76 0.52 4.03 -14.10
CA ILE A 76 0.40 2.65 -13.60
C ILE A 76 0.01 1.62 -14.68
N LYS A 77 -0.08 2.01 -15.97
CA LYS A 77 -0.51 1.14 -17.08
C LYS A 77 0.30 -0.15 -17.27
N THR A 78 1.51 -0.21 -16.73
CA THR A 78 2.36 -1.41 -16.77
C THR A 78 1.98 -2.45 -15.71
N ILE A 79 1.09 -2.10 -14.79
CA ILE A 79 0.60 -2.98 -13.72
C ILE A 79 -0.68 -3.69 -14.20
N GLY A 80 -0.81 -4.98 -13.93
CA GLY A 80 -2.03 -5.72 -14.19
C GLY A 80 -3.24 -5.10 -13.46
N LEU A 81 -4.41 -5.11 -14.10
CA LEU A 81 -5.66 -4.53 -13.57
C LEU A 81 -5.59 -3.01 -13.34
N PHE A 82 -4.70 -2.28 -14.03
CA PHE A 82 -4.50 -0.85 -13.81
C PHE A 82 -5.78 0.01 -13.93
N ASN A 83 -6.75 -0.38 -14.78
CA ASN A 83 -8.00 0.36 -14.92
C ASN A 83 -8.79 0.40 -13.60
N SER A 84 -9.08 -0.76 -13.01
CA SER A 84 -9.82 -0.84 -11.74
C SER A 84 -8.98 -0.32 -10.57
N LYS A 85 -7.67 -0.53 -10.60
CA LYS A 85 -6.76 0.03 -9.59
C LYS A 85 -6.75 1.56 -9.60
N ALA A 86 -6.70 2.20 -10.77
CA ALA A 86 -6.75 3.65 -10.88
C ALA A 86 -8.06 4.20 -10.29
N GLU A 87 -9.20 3.59 -10.63
CA GLU A 87 -10.51 3.96 -10.08
C GLU A 87 -10.54 3.83 -8.55
N ASN A 88 -10.04 2.73 -8.02
CA ASN A 88 -10.01 2.47 -6.58
C ASN A 88 -9.11 3.47 -5.85
N VAL A 89 -7.88 3.67 -6.33
CA VAL A 89 -6.94 4.62 -5.72
C VAL A 89 -7.50 6.04 -5.77
N HIS A 90 -8.08 6.46 -6.90
CA HIS A 90 -8.68 7.79 -7.02
C HIS A 90 -9.85 8.00 -6.04
N LYS A 91 -10.76 7.02 -5.92
CA LYS A 91 -11.87 7.06 -4.95
C LYS A 91 -11.38 7.00 -3.50
N ALA A 92 -10.36 6.20 -3.20
CA ALA A 92 -9.73 6.15 -1.88
C ALA A 92 -9.11 7.50 -1.52
N CYS A 93 -8.42 8.16 -2.45
CA CYS A 93 -7.90 9.51 -2.24
C CYS A 93 -9.02 10.50 -1.90
N LYS A 94 -10.15 10.45 -2.63
CA LYS A 94 -11.32 11.26 -2.31
C LYS A 94 -11.83 11.03 -0.88
N MET A 95 -11.96 9.76 -0.46
CA MET A 95 -12.39 9.44 0.91
C MET A 95 -11.39 9.91 1.96
N LEU A 96 -10.08 9.81 1.70
CA LEU A 96 -9.06 10.32 2.61
C LEU A 96 -9.19 11.84 2.80
N ILE A 97 -9.40 12.58 1.72
CA ILE A 97 -9.62 14.03 1.76
C ILE A 97 -10.89 14.36 2.55
N ASP A 98 -12.02 13.74 2.16
CA ASP A 98 -13.34 14.11 2.68
C ASP A 98 -13.55 13.66 4.15
N LEU A 99 -13.01 12.49 4.54
CA LEU A 99 -13.33 11.84 5.83
C LEU A 99 -12.16 11.78 6.81
N HIS A 100 -10.91 11.92 6.33
CA HIS A 100 -9.72 11.67 7.14
C HIS A 100 -8.70 12.81 7.10
N GLY A 101 -9.06 13.98 6.53
CA GLY A 101 -8.17 15.13 6.46
C GLY A 101 -6.86 14.83 5.72
N SER A 102 -6.94 14.00 4.69
CA SER A 102 -5.81 13.54 3.87
C SER A 102 -4.75 12.69 4.60
N ALA A 103 -5.04 12.23 5.81
CA ALA A 103 -4.20 11.28 6.53
C ALA A 103 -4.68 9.83 6.32
N VAL A 104 -3.73 8.89 6.24
CA VAL A 104 -4.06 7.46 6.26
C VAL A 104 -4.51 7.09 7.68
N PRO A 105 -5.73 6.56 7.87
CA PRO A 105 -6.23 6.24 9.20
C PRO A 105 -5.47 5.03 9.79
N GLU A 106 -4.99 5.18 11.02
CA GLU A 106 -4.45 4.08 11.81
C GLU A 106 -5.58 3.26 12.46
N ASN A 107 -6.51 2.79 11.64
CA ASN A 107 -7.66 1.99 12.05
C ASN A 107 -8.02 0.99 10.95
N ARG A 108 -8.13 -0.30 11.30
CA ARG A 108 -8.35 -1.37 10.33
C ARG A 108 -9.70 -1.22 9.61
N GLU A 109 -10.76 -0.96 10.34
CA GLU A 109 -12.11 -0.86 9.78
C GLU A 109 -12.22 0.33 8.82
N ALA A 110 -11.59 1.46 9.14
CA ALA A 110 -11.50 2.63 8.26
C ALA A 110 -10.67 2.34 7.00
N LEU A 111 -9.55 1.62 7.13
CA LEU A 111 -8.76 1.19 5.98
C LEU A 111 -9.54 0.25 5.07
N GLU A 112 -10.21 -0.76 5.63
CA GLU A 112 -11.03 -1.73 4.87
C GLU A 112 -12.24 -1.07 4.17
N ALA A 113 -12.66 0.11 4.61
CA ALA A 113 -13.69 0.90 3.94
C ALA A 113 -13.19 1.58 2.65
N LEU A 114 -11.87 1.73 2.47
CA LEU A 114 -11.29 2.35 1.28
C LEU A 114 -11.39 1.41 0.07
N PRO A 115 -11.81 1.91 -1.11
CA PRO A 115 -11.88 1.11 -2.32
C PRO A 115 -10.54 0.46 -2.69
N GLY A 116 -10.56 -0.84 -2.96
CA GLY A 116 -9.36 -1.63 -3.27
C GLY A 116 -8.54 -2.09 -2.06
N VAL A 117 -8.95 -1.74 -0.84
CA VAL A 117 -8.28 -2.13 0.40
C VAL A 117 -9.11 -3.21 1.10
N GLY A 118 -8.65 -4.45 1.02
CA GLY A 118 -9.19 -5.55 1.83
C GLY A 118 -8.39 -5.75 3.12
N ARG A 119 -8.85 -6.70 3.96
CA ARG A 119 -8.21 -7.05 5.25
C ARG A 119 -6.69 -7.24 5.16
N LYS A 120 -6.21 -7.94 4.13
CA LYS A 120 -4.76 -8.17 3.94
C LYS A 120 -4.02 -6.86 3.72
N THR A 121 -4.56 -5.97 2.88
CA THR A 121 -3.96 -4.66 2.60
C THR A 121 -3.95 -3.79 3.85
N ALA A 122 -5.07 -3.72 4.57
CA ALA A 122 -5.17 -2.98 5.82
C ALA A 122 -4.12 -3.46 6.86
N ASN A 123 -4.01 -4.77 7.07
CA ASN A 123 -3.03 -5.32 8.01
C ASN A 123 -1.57 -5.02 7.60
N VAL A 124 -1.25 -5.10 6.30
CA VAL A 124 0.11 -4.76 5.81
C VAL A 124 0.44 -3.29 6.08
N VAL A 125 -0.50 -2.38 5.82
CA VAL A 125 -0.33 -0.94 6.08
C VAL A 125 -0.15 -0.69 7.58
N LEU A 126 -1.02 -1.25 8.43
CA LEU A 126 -0.92 -1.09 9.89
C LEU A 126 0.39 -1.63 10.45
N ASN A 127 0.82 -2.82 10.02
CA ASN A 127 2.07 -3.41 10.48
C ASN A 127 3.29 -2.62 10.00
N THR A 128 3.33 -2.25 8.72
CA THR A 128 4.54 -1.71 8.09
C THR A 128 4.71 -0.21 8.35
N ALA A 129 3.64 0.59 8.26
CA ALA A 129 3.71 2.04 8.48
C ALA A 129 3.51 2.45 9.94
N PHE A 130 2.73 1.69 10.72
CA PHE A 130 2.34 2.06 12.07
C PHE A 130 2.82 1.08 13.16
N GLY A 131 3.52 0.00 12.79
CA GLY A 131 4.12 -0.92 13.76
C GLY A 131 3.14 -1.83 14.50
N TRP A 132 1.92 -2.00 13.98
CA TRP A 132 0.94 -2.92 14.57
C TRP A 132 1.42 -4.38 14.50
N PRO A 133 1.06 -5.22 15.48
CA PRO A 133 1.48 -6.62 15.53
C PRO A 133 0.87 -7.51 14.45
#